data_AF-A0A967SG14-F1
#
_entry.id   AF-A0A967SG14-F1
#
_cell.length_a   1.000
_cell.length_b   1.000
_cell.length_c   1.000
_cell.angle_alpha   90.00
_cell.angle_beta   90.00
_cell.angle_gamma   90.00
#
_symmetry.space_group_name_H-M   'P 1'
#
loop_
_entity.id
_entity.type
_entity.pdbx_description
1 polymer ?
#
loop_
_entity_poly.entity_id
_entity_poly.type
_entity_poly.pdbx_seq_one_letter_code
_entity_poly.pdbx_strand_id
1 'polypeptide(L)' 'MMGTERGRVALIVLDGVGIGEAPDTGEFGDAGSDTLGNVARAVGGLDLPVLGALG' A
#
# COMPACT_ATOMS: atom_id res chain seq x y z
N MET A 1 0.49 -28.69 -30.44
CA MET A 1 1.34 -27.76 -29.65
C MET A 1 0.42 -26.70 -29.07
N MET A 2 -0.06 -26.88 -27.82
CA MET A 2 -0.91 -25.89 -27.14
C MET A 2 -0.07 -24.64 -26.86
N GLY A 3 -0.41 -23.52 -27.51
CA GLY A 3 0.20 -22.23 -27.22
C GLY A 3 -0.19 -21.78 -25.82
N THR A 4 0.81 -21.39 -25.01
CA THR A 4 0.55 -20.71 -23.74
C THR A 4 0.26 -19.25 -24.05
N GLU A 5 -1.03 -18.91 -24.12
CA GLU A 5 -1.50 -17.52 -24.05
C GLU A 5 -1.02 -16.94 -22.71
N ARG A 6 0.04 -16.11 -22.72
CA ARG A 6 0.48 -15.38 -21.53
C ARG A 6 -0.35 -14.11 -21.40
N GLY A 7 -1.15 -14.03 -20.33
CA GLY A 7 -1.83 -12.80 -19.94
C GLY A 7 -0.82 -11.67 -19.67
N ARG A 8 -1.25 -10.43 -19.88
CA ARG A 8 -0.47 -9.23 -19.54
C ARG A 8 -0.79 -8.79 -18.11
N VAL A 9 0.20 -8.28 -17.39
CA VAL A 9 0.06 -7.72 -16.05
C VAL A 9 0.52 -6.27 -16.06
N ALA A 10 -0.27 -5.39 -15.44
CA ALA A 10 0.19 -4.07 -15.04
C ALA A 10 0.56 -4.13 -13.55
N LEU A 11 1.84 -3.95 -13.23
CA LEU A 11 2.34 -3.86 -11.86
C LEU A 11 2.67 -2.41 -11.56
N ILE A 12 2.04 -1.85 -10.54
CA ILE A 12 2.26 -0.48 -10.07
C ILE A 12 2.77 -0.57 -8.63
N VAL A 13 3.94 0.01 -8.38
CA VAL A 13 4.51 0.10 -7.03
C VAL A 13 4.33 1.54 -6.54
N LEU A 14 3.65 1.69 -5.41
CA LEU A 14 3.52 2.96 -4.71
C LEU A 14 4.64 3.02 -3.65
N ASP A 15 5.80 3.54 -4.05
CA ASP A 15 6.98 3.58 -3.18
C ASP A 15 6.71 4.42 -1.91
N GLY A 16 7.13 3.89 -0.75
CA GLY A 16 6.92 4.52 0.56
C GLY A 16 5.48 4.51 1.10
N VAL A 17 4.50 3.95 0.39
CA VAL A 17 3.09 3.96 0.80
C VAL A 17 2.77 2.75 1.69
N GLY A 18 3.07 2.85 2.99
CA GLY A 18 2.72 1.86 4.01
C GLY A 18 1.30 2.01 4.58
N ILE A 19 0.73 0.91 5.10
CA ILE A 19 -0.66 0.82 5.61
C ILE A 19 -0.76 0.36 7.08
N GLY A 20 0.30 0.61 7.86
CA GLY A 20 0.41 0.16 9.25
C GLY A 20 1.74 -0.52 9.51
N GLU A 21 1.95 -0.88 10.79
CA GLU A 21 3.22 -1.42 11.25
C GLU A 21 3.35 -2.90 10.86
N ALA A 22 4.57 -3.31 10.52
CA ALA A 22 4.91 -4.72 10.36
C ALA A 22 5.10 -5.43 11.72
N PRO A 23 5.01 -6.76 11.79
CA PRO A 23 5.19 -7.48 13.07
C PRO A 23 6.57 -7.34 13.71
N ASP A 24 7.59 -7.01 12.91
CA ASP A 24 9.00 -6.93 13.26
C ASP A 24 9.49 -5.49 13.53
N THR A 25 8.59 -4.51 13.61
CA THR A 25 8.98 -3.09 13.80
C THR A 25 9.82 -2.83 15.05
N GLY A 26 9.72 -3.69 16.07
CA GLY A 26 10.58 -3.64 17.25
C GLY A 26 12.08 -3.79 16.95
N GLU A 27 12.44 -4.51 15.87
CA GLU A 27 13.83 -4.71 15.44
C GLU A 27 14.38 -3.50 14.68
N PHE A 28 13.51 -2.71 14.05
CA PHE A 28 13.88 -1.58 13.20
C PHE A 28 13.65 -0.21 13.88
N GLY A 29 13.02 -0.21 15.05
CA GLY A 29 12.75 1.01 15.81
C GLY A 29 11.63 1.87 15.22
N ASP A 30 10.75 1.28 14.43
CA ASP A 30 9.63 1.95 13.74
C ASP A 30 8.26 1.54 14.28
N ALA A 31 8.20 1.07 15.54
CA ALA A 31 6.94 0.75 16.22
C ALA A 31 5.94 1.91 16.14
N GLY A 32 4.70 1.60 15.76
CA GLY A 32 3.64 2.56 15.49
C GLY A 32 3.69 3.21 14.10
N SER A 33 4.52 2.72 13.17
CA SER A 33 4.54 3.21 11.79
C SER A 33 3.18 2.96 11.10
N ASP A 34 2.63 3.99 10.46
CA ASP A 34 1.34 3.93 9.76
C ASP A 34 1.28 5.08 8.75
N THR A 35 1.97 4.96 7.61
CA THR A 35 2.14 6.08 6.68
C THR A 35 0.81 6.64 6.19
N LEU A 36 -0.06 5.82 5.58
CA LEU A 36 -1.35 6.28 5.06
C LEU A 36 -2.26 6.80 6.18
N GLY A 37 -2.34 6.11 7.32
CA GLY A 37 -3.17 6.57 8.43
C GLY A 37 -2.65 7.85 9.06
N ASN A 38 -1.34 8.03 9.20
CA ASN A 38 -0.74 9.25 9.75
C ASN A 38 -0.94 10.45 8.82
N VAL A 39 -0.77 10.27 7.51
CA VAL A 39 -1.08 11.34 6.53
C VAL A 39 -2.56 11.70 6.60
N ALA A 40 -3.46 10.70 6.59
CA ALA A 40 -4.90 10.94 6.70
C ALA A 40 -5.26 11.74 7.97
N ARG A 41 -4.70 11.37 9.13
CA ARG A 41 -4.90 12.11 10.40
C ARG A 41 -4.35 13.54 10.32
N ALA A 42 -3.17 13.72 9.73
CA ALA A 42 -2.51 15.02 9.66
C ALA A 42 -3.24 16.00 8.73
N VAL A 43 -3.84 15.52 7.64
CA VAL A 43 -4.46 16.38 6.62
C VAL A 43 -5.99 16.38 6.65
N GLY A 44 -6.61 15.68 7.61
CA GLY A 44 -8.07 15.67 7.81
C GLY A 44 -8.84 14.69 6.93
N GLY A 45 -8.17 13.64 6.44
CA GLY A 45 -8.73 12.60 5.57
C GLY A 45 -7.93 12.45 4.26
N LEU A 46 -8.25 11.42 3.48
CA LEU A 46 -7.71 11.21 2.14
C LEU A 46 -8.86 11.03 1.16
N ASP A 47 -8.87 11.79 0.07
CA ASP A 47 -9.80 11.62 -1.03
C ASP A 47 -9.16 10.74 -2.12
N LEU A 48 -9.34 9.42 -2.00
CA LEU A 48 -8.76 8.41 -2.89
C LEU A 48 -9.85 7.51 -3.49
N PRO A 49 -10.80 8.06 -4.26
CA PRO A 49 -12.02 7.35 -4.65
C PRO A 49 -11.75 6.15 -5.57
N VAL A 50 -10.71 6.23 -6.40
CA VAL A 50 -10.32 5.12 -7.28
C VAL A 50 -9.62 4.02 -6.50
N LEU A 51 -8.67 4.36 -5.62
CA LEU A 51 -7.95 3.37 -4.83
C LEU A 51 -8.91 2.68 -3.84
N GLY A 52 -9.77 3.45 -3.15
CA GLY A 52 -10.77 2.89 -2.25
C GLY A 52 -11.83 2.03 -2.94
N ALA A 53 -12.09 2.23 -4.24
CA ALA A 53 -12.94 1.35 -5.02
C ALA A 53 -12.27 0.01 -5.38
N LEU A 54 -10.94 -0.09 -5.29
CA LEU A 54 -10.20 -1.33 -5.52
C LEU A 54 -10.14 -2.23 -4.27
N GLY A 55 -10.43 -1.68 -3.08
CA GLY A 55 -10.36 -2.36 -1.78
C GLY A 55 -9.28 -1.78 -0.88
#